data_AF-A0A7S0APQ7-F1
#
_entry.id   AF-A0A7S0APQ7-F1
#
_cell.length_a   1.000
_cell.length_b   1.000
_cell.length_c   1.000
_cell.angle_alpha   90.00
_cell.angle_beta   90.00
_cell.angle_gamma   90.00
#
_symmetry.space_group_name_H-M   'P 1'
#
loop_
_entity.id
_entity.type
_entity.pdbx_description
1 polymer ?
#
loop_
_entity_poly.entity_id
_entity_poly.type
_entity_poly.pdbx_seq_one_letter_code
_entity_poly.pdbx_strand_id
1 'polypeptide(L)'
;ESIANADLSTIQKLGSAETIAELLALRRDKDKPGSANRSLVLKDSVKVSEDGKSLQFSLRAQIDVQKPDELFKQMGVYELYRDSLCKATLESGDGNMLAVFASALEQDFDGPDGVALRQSVDSFRALKPVQ
;
A
#
# COMPACT_ATOMS: atom_id res chain seq x y z
N GLU A 1 19.42 -12.24 23.63
CA GLU A 1 20.28 -12.43 22.44
C GLU A 1 20.40 -11.10 21.73
N SER A 2 21.62 -10.69 21.37
CA SER A 2 21.91 -9.34 20.89
C SER A 2 21.24 -9.07 19.55
N ILE A 3 20.53 -7.96 19.45
CA ILE A 3 20.02 -7.39 18.20
C ILE A 3 21.22 -6.77 17.46
N ALA A 4 22.12 -7.60 16.95
CA ALA A 4 23.36 -7.17 16.31
C ALA A 4 23.34 -7.54 14.83
N ASN A 5 23.34 -6.51 13.97
CA ASN A 5 23.60 -6.53 12.53
C ASN A 5 22.49 -7.03 11.58
N ALA A 6 21.23 -6.69 11.81
CA ALA A 6 20.30 -6.62 10.69
C ALA A 6 20.63 -5.37 9.86
N ASP A 7 21.13 -5.57 8.63
CA ASP A 7 21.50 -4.46 7.74
C ASP A 7 20.22 -3.80 7.18
N LEU A 8 19.88 -2.63 7.70
CA LEU A 8 18.68 -1.86 7.33
C LEU A 8 18.95 -0.85 6.19
N SER A 9 20.01 -1.04 5.40
CA SER A 9 20.37 -0.08 4.34
C SER A 9 19.47 -0.16 3.11
N THR A 10 18.86 -1.32 2.85
CA THR A 10 18.04 -1.57 1.66
C THR A 10 16.95 -2.58 1.96
N ILE A 11 15.86 -2.53 1.20
CA ILE A 11 14.70 -3.39 1.34
C ILE A 11 15.07 -4.86 1.11
N GLN A 12 15.95 -5.17 0.16
CA GLN A 12 16.41 -6.54 -0.09
C GLN A 12 17.13 -7.16 1.11
N LYS A 13 17.78 -6.35 1.95
CA LYS A 13 18.47 -6.83 3.15
C LYS A 13 17.53 -7.01 4.34
N LEU A 14 16.38 -6.34 4.33
CA LEU A 14 15.30 -6.58 5.30
C LEU A 14 14.56 -7.89 5.01
N GLY A 15 14.42 -8.25 3.73
CA GLY A 15 13.69 -9.44 3.29
C GLY A 15 13.25 -9.34 1.83
N SER A 16 12.33 -10.22 1.43
CA SER A 16 11.72 -10.11 0.09
C SER A 16 10.76 -8.92 0.04
N ALA A 17 10.75 -8.22 -1.10
CA ALA A 17 9.87 -7.08 -1.32
C ALA A 17 8.38 -7.45 -1.17
N GLU A 18 8.00 -8.65 -1.62
CA GLU A 18 6.64 -9.18 -1.51
C GLU A 18 6.23 -9.41 -0.06
N THR A 19 7.08 -10.05 0.74
CA THR A 19 6.80 -10.29 2.16
C THR A 19 6.71 -8.97 2.93
N ILE A 20 7.58 -8.00 2.61
CA ILE A 20 7.50 -6.66 3.24
C ILE A 20 6.18 -5.96 2.85
N ALA A 21 5.77 -6.03 1.58
CA ALA A 21 4.48 -5.49 1.14
C ALA A 21 3.29 -6.14 1.87
N GLU A 22 3.30 -7.48 2.03
CA GLU A 22 2.28 -8.21 2.78
C GLU A 22 2.22 -7.80 4.26
N LEU A 23 3.38 -7.64 4.92
CA LEU A 23 3.44 -7.18 6.30
C LEU A 23 2.92 -5.75 6.46
N LEU A 24 3.25 -4.86 5.54
CA LEU A 24 2.74 -3.49 5.52
C LEU A 24 1.22 -3.46 5.30
N ALA A 25 0.70 -4.31 4.41
CA ALA A 25 -0.73 -4.46 4.18
C ALA A 25 -1.46 -4.96 5.45
N LEU A 26 -0.91 -6.00 6.09
CA LEU A 26 -1.44 -6.54 7.34
C LEU A 26 -1.44 -5.50 8.47
N ARG A 27 -0.37 -4.70 8.58
CA ARG A 27 -0.28 -3.61 9.57
C ARG A 27 -1.39 -2.57 9.35
N ARG A 28 -1.58 -2.14 8.10
CA ARG A 28 -2.63 -1.19 7.70
C ARG A 28 -4.03 -1.72 8.00
N ASP A 29 -4.30 -2.98 7.68
CA ASP A 29 -5.63 -3.57 7.88
C ASP A 29 -5.95 -3.81 9.36
N LYS A 30 -4.93 -4.14 10.18
CA LYS A 30 -5.09 -4.25 11.64
C LYS A 30 -5.53 -2.92 12.28
N ASP A 31 -5.13 -1.80 11.72
CA ASP A 31 -5.56 -0.47 12.18
C ASP A 31 -7.01 -0.13 11.81
N LYS A 32 -7.72 -0.99 11.06
CA LYS A 32 -9.14 -0.84 10.71
C LYS A 32 -10.01 -1.95 11.33
N PRO A 33 -10.26 -1.93 12.65
CA PRO A 33 -11.16 -2.89 13.28
C PRO A 33 -12.58 -2.75 12.69
N GLY A 34 -13.13 -3.85 12.14
CA GLY A 34 -14.49 -3.91 11.59
C GLY A 34 -14.60 -4.22 10.09
N SER A 35 -13.50 -4.22 9.33
CA SER A 35 -13.50 -4.68 7.94
C SER A 35 -13.26 -6.19 7.90
N ALA A 36 -14.26 -6.99 7.52
CA ALA A 36 -14.08 -8.43 7.33
C ALA A 36 -13.12 -8.75 6.17
N ASN A 37 -13.08 -7.87 5.16
CA ASN A 37 -12.26 -8.06 3.99
C ASN A 37 -10.86 -7.49 4.17
N ARG A 38 -9.87 -8.38 4.01
CA ARG A 38 -8.45 -8.04 3.98
C ARG A 38 -8.05 -7.53 2.60
N SER A 39 -7.16 -6.55 2.60
CA SER A 39 -6.50 -6.06 1.40
C SER A 39 -5.49 -7.10 0.92
N LEU A 40 -5.54 -7.47 -0.35
CA LEU A 40 -4.59 -8.39 -0.98
C LEU A 40 -3.54 -7.59 -1.75
N VAL A 41 -2.27 -7.96 -1.60
CA VAL A 41 -1.18 -7.41 -2.41
C VAL A 41 -1.24 -7.94 -3.83
N LEU A 42 -1.23 -7.03 -4.80
CA LEU A 42 -1.09 -7.37 -6.21
C LEU A 42 0.39 -7.63 -6.49
N LYS A 43 0.80 -8.90 -6.54
CA LYS A 43 2.22 -9.29 -6.57
C LYS A 43 3.00 -8.72 -7.76
N ASP A 44 2.35 -8.65 -8.91
CA ASP A 44 2.86 -8.05 -10.14
C ASP A 44 3.11 -6.54 -10.04
N SER A 45 2.49 -5.87 -9.08
CA SER A 45 2.66 -4.43 -8.83
C SER A 45 3.86 -4.10 -7.93
N VAL A 46 4.48 -5.11 -7.30
CA VAL A 46 5.57 -4.90 -6.33
C VAL A 46 6.85 -4.49 -7.06
N LYS A 47 7.35 -3.29 -6.75
CA LYS A 47 8.54 -2.71 -7.36
C LYS A 47 9.44 -2.10 -6.30
N VAL A 48 10.74 -2.35 -6.41
CA VAL A 48 11.76 -1.69 -5.59
C VAL A 48 12.48 -0.65 -6.43
N SER A 49 12.77 0.51 -5.86
CA SER A 49 13.56 1.55 -6.52
C SER A 49 14.99 1.08 -6.80
N GLU A 50 15.65 1.74 -7.75
CA GLU A 50 17.04 1.42 -8.14
C GLU A 50 18.03 1.50 -6.98
N ASP A 51 17.83 2.44 -6.05
CA ASP A 51 18.63 2.60 -4.84
C ASP A 51 18.32 1.57 -3.74
N GLY A 52 17.31 0.71 -3.94
CA GLY A 52 16.90 -0.31 -2.99
C GLY A 52 16.18 0.20 -1.75
N LYS A 53 15.82 1.50 -1.67
CA LYS A 53 15.29 2.12 -0.44
C LYS A 53 13.79 2.39 -0.44
N SER A 54 13.15 2.34 -1.60
CA SER A 54 11.72 2.54 -1.74
C SER A 54 11.06 1.29 -2.29
N LEU A 55 9.90 0.95 -1.73
CA LEU A 55 9.03 -0.13 -2.18
C LEU A 55 7.69 0.47 -2.60
N GLN A 56 7.27 0.15 -3.81
CA GLN A 56 5.97 0.49 -4.34
C GLN A 56 5.17 -0.78 -4.57
N PHE A 57 3.88 -0.76 -4.23
CA PHE A 57 2.97 -1.87 -4.50
C PHE A 57 1.53 -1.38 -4.47
N SER A 58 0.64 -2.20 -5.01
CA SER A 58 -0.79 -1.98 -5.02
C SER A 58 -1.52 -3.04 -4.20
N LEU A 59 -2.65 -2.65 -3.64
CA LEU A 59 -3.54 -3.50 -2.88
C LEU A 59 -4.93 -3.45 -3.51
N ARG A 60 -5.63 -4.59 -3.52
CA ARG A 60 -7.05 -4.65 -3.85
C ARG A 60 -7.83 -5.24 -2.68
N ALA A 61 -8.94 -4.60 -2.31
CA ALA A 61 -9.83 -5.07 -1.26
C ALA A 61 -11.27 -5.05 -1.77
N GLN A 62 -11.99 -6.16 -1.61
CA GLN A 62 -13.44 -6.18 -1.84
C GLN A 62 -14.15 -5.41 -0.72
N ILE A 63 -15.16 -4.65 -1.08
CA ILE A 63 -16.01 -3.90 -0.16
C ILE A 63 -17.31 -4.69 0.02
N ASP A 64 -17.70 -4.91 1.28
CA ASP A 64 -18.97 -5.56 1.58
C ASP A 64 -20.15 -4.65 1.20
N VAL A 65 -20.90 -5.08 0.19
CA VAL A 65 -22.09 -4.38 -0.28
C VAL A 65 -23.32 -4.92 0.44
N GLN A 66 -23.97 -4.08 1.25
CA GLN A 66 -25.16 -4.50 2.02
C GLN A 66 -26.39 -4.77 1.12
N LYS A 67 -26.48 -4.10 -0.03
CA LYS A 67 -27.61 -4.21 -0.97
C LYS A 67 -27.13 -4.30 -2.43
N PRO A 68 -26.66 -5.48 -2.88
CA PRO A 68 -26.13 -5.66 -4.23
C PRO A 68 -27.13 -5.30 -5.34
N ASP A 69 -28.43 -5.55 -5.12
CA ASP A 69 -29.47 -5.22 -6.11
C ASP A 69 -29.67 -3.71 -6.33
N GLU A 70 -29.55 -2.91 -5.27
CA GLU A 70 -29.62 -1.45 -5.39
C GLU A 70 -28.35 -0.90 -6.08
N LEU A 71 -27.19 -1.47 -5.76
CA LEU A 71 -25.93 -1.14 -6.41
C LEU A 71 -26.00 -1.42 -7.93
N PHE A 72 -26.50 -2.58 -8.32
CA PHE A 72 -26.64 -2.93 -9.74
C PHE A 72 -27.59 -1.97 -10.46
N LYS A 73 -28.70 -1.58 -9.83
CA LYS A 73 -29.64 -0.60 -10.41
C LYS A 73 -29.03 0.78 -10.62
N GLN A 74 -28.11 1.21 -9.75
CA GLN A 74 -27.52 2.55 -9.80
C GLN A 74 -26.25 2.62 -10.64
N MET A 75 -25.39 1.61 -10.53
CA MET A 75 -24.03 1.63 -11.06
C MET A 75 -23.75 0.49 -12.06
N GLY A 76 -24.67 -0.46 -12.23
CA GLY A 76 -24.51 -1.60 -13.15
C GLY A 76 -23.53 -2.67 -12.69
N VAL A 77 -23.08 -2.62 -11.43
CA VAL A 77 -22.13 -3.58 -10.84
C VAL A 77 -22.71 -4.29 -9.61
N TYR A 78 -22.26 -5.51 -9.34
CA TYR A 78 -22.67 -6.29 -8.16
C TYR A 78 -21.67 -6.23 -7.01
N GLU A 79 -20.42 -5.91 -7.32
CA GLU A 79 -19.31 -5.91 -6.38
C GLU A 79 -18.60 -4.56 -6.46
N LEU A 80 -18.03 -4.14 -5.32
CA LEU A 80 -17.19 -2.96 -5.25
C LEU A 80 -15.80 -3.38 -4.79
N TYR A 81 -14.79 -2.87 -5.50
CA TYR A 81 -13.40 -3.02 -5.13
C TYR A 81 -12.82 -1.66 -4.79
N ARG A 82 -11.94 -1.65 -3.78
CA ARG A 82 -11.09 -0.53 -3.46
C ARG A 82 -9.67 -0.88 -3.85
N ASP A 83 -9.11 -0.07 -4.74
CA ASP A 83 -7.70 -0.14 -5.09
C ASP A 83 -6.91 0.86 -4.24
N SER A 84 -5.76 0.43 -3.77
CA SER A 84 -4.85 1.28 -3.01
C SER A 84 -3.44 1.20 -3.57
N LEU A 85 -2.81 2.35 -3.71
CA LEU A 85 -1.39 2.48 -3.99
C LEU A 85 -0.62 2.65 -2.68
N CYS A 86 0.58 2.11 -2.64
CA CYS A 86 1.50 2.29 -1.52
C CYS A 86 2.89 2.67 -2.03
N LYS A 87 3.53 3.60 -1.34
CA LYS A 87 4.97 3.83 -1.38
C LYS A 87 5.51 3.80 0.04
N ALA A 88 6.45 2.90 0.29
CA ALA A 88 7.16 2.78 1.54
C ALA A 88 8.64 3.16 1.36
N THR A 89 9.21 3.90 2.31
CA THR A 89 10.58 4.42 2.24
C THR A 89 11.37 4.12 3.49
N LEU A 90 12.62 3.70 3.29
CA LEU A 90 13.63 3.40 4.31
C LEU A 90 14.75 4.45 4.29
N GLU A 91 14.42 5.72 4.55
CA GLU A 91 15.38 6.85 4.49
C GLU A 91 15.65 7.51 5.85
N SER A 92 14.89 7.17 6.90
CA SER A 92 14.99 7.85 8.20
C SER A 92 16.23 7.45 9.03
N GLY A 93 16.96 6.38 8.66
CA GLY A 93 18.20 5.95 9.32
C GLY A 93 18.03 5.51 10.78
N ASP A 94 16.79 5.47 11.26
CA ASP A 94 16.36 5.15 12.62
C ASP A 94 15.77 3.73 12.72
N GLY A 95 15.85 2.96 11.64
CA GLY A 95 15.26 1.63 11.53
C GLY A 95 13.74 1.61 11.36
N ASN A 96 13.10 2.77 11.20
CA ASN A 96 11.68 2.86 10.87
C ASN A 96 11.45 2.93 9.36
N MET A 97 10.27 2.47 8.94
CA MET A 97 9.80 2.59 7.58
C MET A 97 8.52 3.40 7.58
N LEU A 98 8.45 4.39 6.70
CA LEU A 98 7.25 5.18 6.49
C LEU A 98 6.56 4.70 5.23
N ALA A 99 5.29 4.32 5.35
CA ALA A 99 4.45 3.88 4.24
C ALA A 99 3.28 4.84 4.06
N VAL A 100 3.11 5.34 2.84
CA VAL A 100 2.00 6.22 2.45
C VAL A 100 1.06 5.43 1.56
N PHE A 101 -0.23 5.48 1.88
CA PHE A 101 -1.27 4.82 1.14
C PHE A 101 -2.25 5.84 0.57
N ALA A 102 -2.68 5.62 -0.67
CA ALA A 102 -3.77 6.37 -1.28
C ALA A 102 -4.74 5.39 -1.95
N SER A 103 -6.04 5.59 -1.81
CA SER A 103 -7.04 4.61 -2.24
C SER A 103 -8.31 5.23 -2.76
N ALA A 104 -8.92 4.61 -3.76
CA ALA A 104 -10.23 4.96 -4.29
C ALA A 104 -11.01 3.70 -4.67
N LEU A 105 -12.29 3.86 -5.02
CA LEU A 105 -13.06 2.80 -5.66
C LEU A 105 -12.45 2.50 -7.04
N GLU A 106 -12.55 1.26 -7.50
CA GLU A 106 -12.05 0.82 -8.80
C GLU A 106 -12.50 1.75 -9.94
N GLN A 107 -13.78 2.15 -9.96
CA GLN A 107 -14.32 3.03 -11.01
C GLN A 107 -13.68 4.42 -11.01
N ASP A 108 -13.43 5.00 -9.83
CA ASP A 108 -12.79 6.31 -9.70
C ASP A 108 -11.28 6.20 -9.99
N PHE A 109 -10.69 5.06 -9.63
CA PHE A 109 -9.27 4.78 -9.82
C PHE A 109 -8.88 4.64 -11.30
N ASP A 110 -9.79 4.19 -12.15
CA ASP A 110 -9.59 4.17 -13.61
C ASP A 110 -9.76 5.56 -14.25
N GLY A 111 -10.25 6.54 -13.48
CA GLY A 111 -10.47 7.92 -13.88
C GLY A 111 -9.32 8.89 -13.53
N PRO A 112 -9.60 10.21 -13.53
CA PRO A 112 -8.61 11.25 -13.20
C PRO A 112 -8.10 11.14 -11.75
N ASP A 113 -8.92 10.60 -10.85
CA ASP A 113 -8.53 10.42 -9.45
C ASP A 113 -7.38 9.42 -9.31
N GLY A 114 -7.39 8.33 -10.07
CA GLY A 114 -6.26 7.39 -10.08
C GLY A 114 -4.94 8.02 -10.49
N VAL A 115 -4.97 8.97 -11.42
CA VAL A 115 -3.77 9.73 -11.83
C VAL A 115 -3.30 10.62 -10.68
N ALA A 116 -4.22 11.37 -10.05
CA ALA A 116 -3.91 12.23 -8.92
C ALA A 116 -3.38 11.45 -7.71
N LEU A 117 -3.92 10.25 -7.44
CA LEU A 117 -3.48 9.37 -6.36
C LEU A 117 -2.06 8.85 -6.61
N ARG A 118 -1.75 8.42 -7.84
CA ARG A 118 -0.38 8.01 -8.23
C ARG A 118 0.60 9.15 -8.00
N GLN A 119 0.29 10.34 -8.51
CA GLN A 119 1.12 11.52 -8.32
C GLN A 119 1.30 11.87 -6.84
N SER A 120 0.23 11.79 -6.04
CA SER A 120 0.27 12.07 -4.61
C SER A 120 1.23 11.12 -3.88
N VAL A 121 1.11 9.81 -4.12
CA VAL A 121 1.98 8.80 -3.52
C VAL A 121 3.43 8.94 -4.01
N ASP A 122 3.64 9.17 -5.30
CA ASP A 122 4.98 9.28 -5.89
C ASP A 122 5.71 10.55 -5.43
N SER A 123 4.98 11.65 -5.24
CA SER A 123 5.52 12.93 -4.78
C SER A 123 6.07 12.86 -3.36
N PHE A 124 5.62 11.90 -2.55
CA PHE A 124 6.08 11.77 -1.18
C PHE A 124 7.57 11.44 -1.11
N ARG A 125 8.30 12.24 -0.32
CA ARG A 125 9.73 12.04 -0.04
C ARG A 125 9.94 12.10 1.47
N ALA A 126 10.39 10.99 2.05
CA ALA A 126 10.89 11.01 3.42
C ALA A 126 12.17 11.84 3.46
N LEU A 127 12.18 12.87 4.29
CA LEU A 127 13.37 13.67 4.55
C LEU A 127 14.14 13.02 5.69
N LYS A 128 15.48 13.06 5.61
CA LYS A 128 16.31 12.71 6.75
C LYS A 128 16.00 13.69 7.90
N PRO A 129 15.93 13.22 9.15
CA PRO A 129 15.85 14.12 10.28
C PRO A 129 17.01 15.11 10.21
N VAL A 130 16.72 16.41 10.36
CA VAL A 130 17.76 17.41 10.56
C VAL A 130 18.36 17.13 11.93
N GLN A 131 19.64 16.72 11.96
CA GLN A 131 20.41 16.57 13.19
C GLN A 131 20.80 17.93 13.75
#